data_AF-A0A0F9SGZ5-F1
#
_entry.id   AF-A0A0F9SGZ5-F1
#
_cell.length_a   1.000
_cell.length_b   1.000
_cell.length_c   1.000
_cell.angle_alpha   90.00
_cell.angle_beta   90.00
_cell.angle_gamma   90.00
#
_symmetry.space_group_name_H-M   'P 1'
#
loop_
_entity.id
_entity.type
_entity.pdbx_description
1 polymer ?
#
loop_
_entity_poly.entity_id
_entity_poly.type
_entity_poly.pdbx_seq_one_letter_code
_entity_poly.pdbx_strand_id
1 'polypeptide(L)'
;MRIERGRFGNTDAEQKLLWCPIYEGTLGIVGPTGLIIPLGDTNHENAGRTTVTTIGEEQAVFTYSEALPDWDTPPYFKGPARIPVITFNGTDEAALTPDAAFWSRDDAGGANGFSLRIWANIPNDGASRCFIAKYDETGAEQREWILFHNANHTMRLFLYDESANEDAYQTSDSAITMGSLRQFVATYDGRGSAAAADGITLYEDGVS
;
A
#
# COMPACT_ATOMS: atom_id res chain seq x y z
N MET A 1 -8.43 16.65 -33.03
CA MET A 1 -8.59 15.22 -32.70
C MET A 1 -9.40 15.14 -31.42
N ARG A 2 -10.64 14.63 -31.48
CA ARG A 2 -11.54 14.55 -30.33
C ARG A 2 -11.27 13.19 -29.68
N ILE A 3 -10.60 13.19 -28.53
CA ILE A 3 -10.32 11.97 -27.77
C ILE A 3 -11.62 11.56 -27.09
N GLU A 4 -12.21 10.44 -27.52
CA GLU A 4 -13.37 9.86 -26.85
C GLU A 4 -12.94 9.35 -25.46
N ARG A 5 -13.78 9.59 -24.44
CA ARG A 5 -13.51 9.13 -23.08
C ARG A 5 -13.69 7.61 -23.05
N GLY A 6 -12.59 6.86 -23.00
CA GLY A 6 -12.61 5.41 -22.87
C GLY A 6 -13.42 4.97 -21.65
N ARG A 7 -14.29 3.99 -21.83
CA ARG A 7 -15.02 3.31 -20.75
C ARG A 7 -14.01 2.49 -19.93
N PHE A 8 -14.15 2.51 -18.61
CA PHE A 8 -13.33 1.66 -17.74
C PHE A 8 -13.42 0.19 -18.18
N GLY A 9 -12.28 -0.49 -18.29
CA GLY A 9 -12.16 -1.86 -18.85
C GLY A 9 -11.77 -1.94 -20.33
N ASN A 10 -11.88 -0.85 -21.11
CA ASN A 10 -11.27 -0.74 -22.44
C ASN A 10 -10.05 0.17 -22.36
N THR A 11 -8.90 -0.37 -21.95
CA THR A 11 -7.66 0.39 -22.02
C THR A 11 -7.18 0.45 -23.46
N ASP A 12 -7.33 1.61 -24.09
CA ASP A 12 -6.66 1.86 -25.36
C ASP A 12 -5.13 1.95 -25.15
N ALA A 13 -4.36 1.76 -26.22
CA ALA A 13 -2.90 1.83 -26.14
C ALA A 13 -2.40 3.21 -25.64
N GLU A 14 -3.21 4.26 -25.81
CA GLU A 14 -2.91 5.62 -25.35
C GLU A 14 -2.91 5.71 -23.81
N GLN A 15 -3.86 5.07 -23.13
CA GLN A 15 -3.90 4.99 -21.66
C GLN A 15 -2.66 4.31 -21.09
N LYS A 16 -2.25 3.20 -21.69
CA LYS A 16 -1.08 2.42 -21.24
C LYS A 16 0.22 3.23 -21.35
N LEU A 17 0.32 4.11 -22.34
CA LEU A 17 1.46 5.00 -22.54
C LEU A 17 1.51 6.15 -21.51
N LEU A 18 0.39 6.53 -20.88
CA LEU A 18 0.37 7.59 -19.87
C LEU A 18 0.93 7.13 -18.53
N TRP A 19 0.72 5.87 -18.15
CA TRP A 19 1.10 5.36 -16.83
C TRP A 19 2.55 4.92 -16.73
N CYS A 20 3.10 4.36 -17.81
CA CYS A 20 4.48 3.88 -17.84
C CYS A 20 5.49 4.94 -17.35
N PRO A 21 5.49 6.19 -17.87
CA PRO A 21 6.39 7.24 -17.37
C PRO A 21 6.17 7.61 -15.89
N ILE A 22 4.95 7.44 -15.36
CA ILE A 22 4.62 7.76 -13.97
C ILE A 22 5.25 6.73 -13.03
N TYR A 23 5.10 5.43 -13.35
CA TYR A 23 5.68 4.37 -12.54
C TYR A 23 7.20 4.33 -12.67
N GLU A 24 7.76 4.50 -13.87
CA GLU A 24 9.21 4.59 -14.07
C GLU A 24 9.81 5.81 -13.35
N GLY A 25 9.17 6.98 -13.46
CA GLY A 25 9.59 8.17 -12.72
C GLY A 25 9.52 7.95 -11.22
N THR A 26 8.49 7.27 -10.73
CA THR A 26 8.36 6.92 -9.31
C THR A 26 9.43 5.94 -8.86
N LEU A 27 9.74 4.90 -9.65
CA LEU A 27 10.84 3.96 -9.40
C LEU A 27 12.19 4.67 -9.35
N GLY A 28 12.42 5.61 -10.27
CA GLY A 28 13.62 6.45 -10.26
C GLY A 28 13.77 7.27 -8.97
N ILE A 29 12.66 7.69 -8.37
CA ILE A 29 12.65 8.42 -7.09
C ILE A 29 12.87 7.49 -5.90
N VAL A 30 12.21 6.32 -5.86
CA VAL A 30 12.34 5.38 -4.72
C VAL A 30 13.66 4.61 -4.74
N GLY A 31 14.35 4.57 -5.87
CA GLY A 31 15.65 3.95 -6.02
C GLY A 31 15.59 2.46 -6.37
N PRO A 32 16.76 1.80 -6.50
CA PRO A 32 16.87 0.44 -7.04
C PRO A 32 16.30 -0.64 -6.11
N THR A 33 16.14 -0.35 -4.82
CA THR A 33 15.51 -1.23 -3.82
C THR A 33 14.03 -0.89 -3.61
N GLY A 34 13.48 -0.03 -4.45
CA GLY A 34 12.09 0.35 -4.40
C GLY A 34 11.20 -0.67 -5.08
N LEU A 35 9.98 -0.79 -4.57
CA LEU A 35 8.92 -1.60 -5.16
C LEU A 35 7.62 -0.80 -5.23
N ILE A 36 6.86 -1.00 -6.31
CA ILE A 36 5.54 -0.41 -6.51
C ILE A 36 4.54 -1.55 -6.73
N ILE A 37 3.37 -1.43 -6.10
CA ILE A 37 2.19 -2.24 -6.40
C ILE A 37 1.26 -1.39 -7.30
N PRO A 38 1.27 -1.58 -8.63
CA PRO A 38 0.55 -0.71 -9.58
C PRO A 38 -0.93 -1.09 -9.68
N LEU A 39 -1.65 -0.96 -8.57
CA LEU A 39 -3.06 -1.35 -8.45
C LEU A 39 -3.93 -0.64 -9.50
N GLY A 40 -4.70 -1.40 -10.28
CA GLY A 40 -5.56 -0.86 -11.33
C GLY A 40 -4.87 -0.64 -12.68
N ASP A 41 -3.56 -0.88 -12.80
CA ASP A 41 -2.83 -0.80 -14.07
C ASP A 41 -2.91 -2.11 -14.86
N THR A 42 -3.70 -2.09 -15.94
CA THR A 42 -3.85 -3.19 -16.91
C THR A 42 -2.60 -3.62 -17.67
N ASN A 43 -1.46 -2.92 -17.52
CA ASN A 43 -0.16 -3.38 -18.01
C ASN A 43 0.49 -4.39 -17.07
N HIS A 44 0.17 -4.31 -15.78
CA HIS A 44 0.73 -5.15 -14.73
C HIS A 44 -0.30 -6.14 -14.17
N GLU A 45 -1.56 -6.01 -14.58
CA GLU A 45 -2.60 -6.98 -14.30
C GLU A 45 -2.65 -8.10 -15.35
N ASN A 46 -3.08 -9.29 -14.92
CA ASN A 46 -3.41 -10.34 -15.88
C ASN A 46 -4.67 -10.01 -16.69
N ALA A 47 -4.93 -10.74 -17.78
CA ALA A 47 -6.08 -10.49 -18.65
C ALA A 47 -7.44 -10.57 -17.93
N GLY A 48 -7.54 -11.37 -16.88
CA GLY A 48 -8.74 -11.50 -16.04
C GLY A 48 -8.86 -10.43 -14.95
N ARG A 49 -7.85 -9.57 -14.77
CA ARG A 49 -7.77 -8.56 -13.71
C ARG A 49 -8.00 -9.13 -12.30
N THR A 50 -7.50 -10.35 -12.08
CA THR A 50 -7.53 -11.06 -10.79
C THR A 50 -6.20 -11.01 -10.06
N THR A 51 -5.13 -10.59 -10.75
CA THR A 51 -3.81 -10.43 -10.15
C THR A 51 -3.12 -9.18 -10.67
N VAL A 52 -2.20 -8.62 -9.88
CA VAL A 52 -1.27 -7.57 -10.28
C VAL A 52 0.16 -7.95 -9.89
N THR A 53 1.12 -7.71 -10.79
CA THR A 53 2.54 -7.94 -10.51
C THR A 53 3.22 -6.63 -10.13
N THR A 54 4.05 -6.67 -9.08
CA THR A 54 4.82 -5.51 -8.63
C THR A 54 5.89 -5.10 -9.65
N ILE A 55 6.34 -3.86 -9.56
CA ILE A 55 7.45 -3.32 -10.37
C ILE A 55 8.57 -2.89 -9.43
N GLY A 56 9.82 -3.15 -9.79
CA GLY A 56 11.00 -2.80 -8.99
C GLY A 56 11.82 -4.01 -8.59
N GLU A 57 12.40 -3.96 -7.40
CA GLU A 57 13.35 -4.96 -6.89
C GLU A 57 12.80 -6.39 -6.90
N GLU A 58 11.53 -6.57 -6.51
CA GLU A 58 10.85 -7.86 -6.47
C GLU A 58 9.64 -7.86 -7.41
N GLN A 59 9.39 -8.99 -8.06
CA GLN A 59 8.29 -9.20 -9.02
C GLN A 59 7.22 -10.12 -8.41
N ALA A 60 6.70 -9.73 -7.24
CA ALA A 60 5.67 -10.45 -6.54
C ALA A 60 4.30 -10.31 -7.20
N VAL A 61 3.50 -11.36 -7.12
CA VAL A 61 2.14 -11.39 -7.65
C VAL A 61 1.14 -11.27 -6.50
N PHE A 62 0.39 -10.17 -6.51
CA PHE A 62 -0.75 -9.98 -5.62
C PHE A 62 -2.00 -10.49 -6.32
N THR A 63 -2.81 -11.27 -5.61
CA THR A 63 -4.11 -11.79 -6.02
C THR A 63 -5.19 -10.94 -5.38
N TYR A 64 -6.07 -10.37 -6.20
CA TYR A 64 -7.26 -9.67 -5.71
C TYR A 64 -8.26 -10.67 -5.12
N SER A 65 -9.05 -10.23 -4.14
CA SER A 65 -10.12 -11.04 -3.53
C SER A 65 -11.10 -11.58 -4.58
N GLU A 66 -11.36 -10.80 -5.62
CA GLU A 66 -12.05 -11.19 -6.85
C GLU A 66 -11.58 -10.33 -8.03
N ALA A 67 -12.12 -10.56 -9.24
CA ALA A 67 -11.75 -9.76 -10.40
C ALA A 67 -12.14 -8.29 -10.21
N LEU A 68 -11.23 -7.35 -10.46
CA LEU A 68 -11.48 -5.91 -10.26
C LEU A 68 -12.77 -5.35 -10.91
N PRO A 69 -13.21 -5.80 -12.10
CA PRO A 69 -14.48 -5.35 -12.67
C PRO A 69 -15.72 -5.76 -11.87
N ASP A 70 -15.61 -6.78 -11.04
CA ASP A 70 -16.70 -7.37 -10.25
C ASP A 70 -16.77 -6.81 -8.82
N TRP A 71 -15.78 -6.02 -8.39
CA TRP A 71 -15.78 -5.31 -7.10
C TRP A 71 -17.04 -4.46 -6.93
N ASP A 72 -17.51 -4.32 -5.68
CA ASP A 72 -18.74 -3.60 -5.34
C ASP A 72 -18.75 -2.17 -5.89
N THR A 73 -17.58 -1.54 -5.84
CA THR A 73 -17.32 -0.27 -6.50
C THR A 73 -16.31 -0.49 -7.64
N PRO A 74 -16.80 -0.61 -8.89
CA PRO A 74 -15.93 -0.79 -10.03
C PRO A 74 -14.90 0.35 -10.10
N PRO A 75 -13.64 0.02 -10.40
CA PRO A 75 -12.63 1.07 -10.43
C PRO A 75 -12.86 2.07 -11.57
N TYR A 76 -12.21 3.23 -11.47
CA TYR A 76 -12.40 4.32 -12.43
C TYR A 76 -11.12 5.14 -12.62
N PHE A 77 -11.11 6.00 -13.63
CA PHE A 77 -9.96 6.88 -13.90
C PHE A 77 -10.22 8.31 -13.42
N LYS A 78 -9.22 8.91 -12.75
CA LYS A 78 -9.30 10.28 -12.25
C LYS A 78 -8.30 11.21 -12.94
N GLY A 79 -8.78 12.40 -13.29
CA GLY A 79 -7.96 13.50 -13.80
C GLY A 79 -7.45 13.30 -15.25
N PRO A 80 -6.70 14.28 -15.77
CA PRO A 80 -6.20 14.26 -17.15
C PRO A 80 -5.17 13.14 -17.40
N ALA A 81 -4.43 12.73 -16.37
CA ALA A 81 -3.49 11.60 -16.42
C ALA A 81 -4.18 10.23 -16.35
N ARG A 82 -5.52 10.20 -16.23
CA ARG A 82 -6.34 8.98 -16.13
C ARG A 82 -5.80 8.00 -15.09
N ILE A 83 -5.44 8.48 -13.90
CA ILE A 83 -4.88 7.64 -12.83
C ILE A 83 -5.94 6.61 -12.41
N PRO A 84 -5.63 5.31 -12.35
CA PRO A 84 -6.55 4.31 -11.83
C PRO A 84 -6.85 4.59 -10.35
N VAL A 85 -8.12 4.56 -10.01
CA VAL A 85 -8.61 4.62 -8.62
C VAL A 85 -9.40 3.34 -8.38
N ILE A 86 -8.92 2.55 -7.44
CA ILE A 86 -9.62 1.37 -6.92
C ILE A 86 -10.16 1.68 -5.54
N THR A 87 -11.30 1.10 -5.19
CA THR A 87 -11.98 1.33 -3.91
C THR A 87 -11.91 0.05 -3.09
N PHE A 88 -11.40 0.15 -1.87
CA PHE A 88 -11.53 -0.89 -0.86
C PHE A 88 -12.69 -0.50 0.04
N ASN A 89 -13.82 -1.21 -0.06
CA ASN A 89 -15.08 -0.91 0.64
C ASN A 89 -15.02 -1.16 2.16
N GLY A 90 -13.98 -1.88 2.62
CA GLY A 90 -13.80 -2.26 4.03
C GLY A 90 -14.55 -3.52 4.45
N THR A 91 -15.05 -4.33 3.52
CA THR A 91 -15.68 -5.63 3.79
C THR A 91 -14.87 -6.80 3.25
N ASP A 92 -14.55 -6.82 1.96
CA ASP A 92 -14.03 -8.01 1.27
C ASP A 92 -13.01 -7.72 0.15
N GLU A 93 -12.85 -6.46 -0.27
CA GLU A 93 -11.81 -6.10 -1.21
C GLU A 93 -10.43 -6.12 -0.55
N ALA A 94 -9.53 -6.89 -1.16
CA ALA A 94 -8.15 -7.06 -0.72
C ALA A 94 -7.25 -7.42 -1.90
N ALA A 95 -5.94 -7.23 -1.71
CA ALA A 95 -4.90 -7.77 -2.58
C ALA A 95 -3.89 -8.52 -1.71
N LEU A 96 -3.69 -9.81 -1.98
CA LEU A 96 -2.90 -10.71 -1.14
C LEU A 96 -1.76 -11.33 -1.96
N THR A 97 -0.56 -11.37 -1.40
CA THR A 97 0.58 -12.10 -1.99
C THR A 97 0.95 -13.26 -1.06
N PRO A 98 1.48 -14.38 -1.58
CA PRO A 98 2.05 -15.42 -0.74
C PRO A 98 3.10 -14.86 0.22
N ASP A 99 3.19 -15.45 1.41
CA ASP A 99 4.22 -15.11 2.37
C ASP A 99 5.63 -15.35 1.79
N ALA A 100 6.53 -14.41 2.04
CA ALA A 100 7.89 -14.45 1.53
C ALA A 100 8.84 -13.67 2.43
N ALA A 101 10.06 -14.19 2.58
CA ALA A 101 11.13 -13.54 3.34
C ALA A 101 11.48 -12.13 2.82
N PHE A 102 11.20 -11.83 1.55
CA PHE A 102 11.36 -10.49 0.98
C PHE A 102 10.56 -9.42 1.74
N TRP A 103 9.44 -9.78 2.34
CA TRP A 103 8.58 -8.87 3.10
C TRP A 103 8.96 -8.77 4.57
N SER A 104 9.78 -9.72 5.06
CA SER A 104 10.20 -9.74 6.45
C SER A 104 11.21 -8.64 6.74
N ARG A 105 11.03 -7.98 7.88
CA ARG A 105 11.91 -6.92 8.36
C ARG A 105 12.28 -7.28 9.77
N ASP A 106 13.57 -7.36 10.04
CA ASP A 106 14.10 -7.66 11.36
C ASP A 106 14.91 -6.47 11.89
N ASP A 107 15.50 -6.65 13.06
CA ASP A 107 16.33 -5.66 13.71
C ASP A 107 17.83 -5.88 13.50
N ALA A 108 18.26 -6.60 12.46
CA ALA A 108 19.64 -7.07 12.23
C ALA A 108 20.69 -5.93 12.21
N GLY A 109 20.99 -5.37 13.37
CA GLY A 109 21.82 -4.19 13.57
C GLY A 109 21.33 -2.93 12.85
N GLY A 110 20.03 -2.75 12.59
CA GLY A 110 19.54 -1.62 11.79
C GLY A 110 19.62 -1.79 10.28
N ALA A 111 20.00 -2.98 9.78
CA ALA A 111 20.20 -3.20 8.34
C ALA A 111 18.89 -3.27 7.54
N ASN A 112 17.77 -3.61 8.19
CA ASN A 112 16.51 -3.94 7.52
C ASN A 112 15.41 -2.89 7.76
N GLY A 113 15.81 -1.62 7.84
CA GLY A 113 14.90 -0.49 7.76
C GLY A 113 14.09 -0.50 6.46
N PHE A 114 12.89 0.07 6.49
CA PHE A 114 12.01 0.13 5.34
C PHE A 114 11.14 1.39 5.35
N SER A 115 10.47 1.63 4.23
CA SER A 115 9.47 2.69 4.13
C SER A 115 8.27 2.19 3.35
N LEU A 116 7.09 2.60 3.77
CA LEU A 116 5.82 2.34 3.11
C LEU A 116 5.24 3.67 2.68
N ARG A 117 4.73 3.76 1.46
CA ARG A 117 4.08 4.96 0.94
C ARG A 117 2.81 4.58 0.19
N ILE A 118 1.71 5.25 0.51
CA ILE A 118 0.42 5.06 -0.14
C ILE A 118 -0.25 6.39 -0.44
N TRP A 119 -0.97 6.45 -1.56
CA TRP A 119 -1.94 7.51 -1.82
C TRP A 119 -3.34 6.96 -1.56
N ALA A 120 -4.04 7.50 -0.56
CA ALA A 120 -5.35 7.00 -0.17
C ALA A 120 -6.32 8.13 0.17
N ASN A 121 -7.61 7.87 -0.03
CA ASN A 121 -8.70 8.72 0.44
C ASN A 121 -9.51 7.92 1.45
N ILE A 122 -9.41 8.31 2.72
CA ILE A 122 -10.05 7.56 3.80
C ILE A 122 -11.36 8.25 4.18
N PRO A 123 -12.50 7.54 4.25
CA PRO A 123 -13.76 8.11 4.71
C PRO A 123 -13.73 8.39 6.22
N ASN A 124 -14.46 9.40 6.67
CA ASN A 124 -14.66 9.67 8.09
C ASN A 124 -15.79 8.77 8.62
N ASP A 125 -15.48 7.50 8.89
CA ASP A 125 -16.42 6.47 9.34
C ASP A 125 -16.14 5.95 10.76
N GLY A 126 -15.11 6.49 11.44
CA GLY A 126 -14.71 6.09 12.80
C GLY A 126 -14.24 4.64 12.92
N ALA A 127 -13.82 3.99 11.84
CA ALA A 127 -13.38 2.59 11.87
C ALA A 127 -11.88 2.47 11.59
N SER A 128 -11.23 1.47 12.19
CA SER A 128 -9.84 1.16 11.86
C SER A 128 -9.76 0.47 10.49
N ARG A 129 -8.77 0.84 9.67
CA ARG A 129 -8.50 0.17 8.37
C ARG A 129 -7.01 -0.06 8.16
N CYS A 130 -6.68 -1.27 7.73
CA CYS A 130 -5.35 -1.62 7.26
C CYS A 130 -5.07 -0.98 5.89
N PHE A 131 -3.87 -0.41 5.72
CA PHE A 131 -3.38 0.01 4.40
C PHE A 131 -2.57 -1.11 3.75
N ILE A 132 -1.64 -1.71 4.50
CA ILE A 132 -0.80 -2.83 4.08
C ILE A 132 -0.20 -3.52 5.31
N ALA A 133 -0.01 -4.84 5.24
CA ALA A 133 0.51 -5.62 6.36
C ALA A 133 1.26 -6.88 5.92
N LYS A 134 2.19 -7.31 6.76
CA LYS A 134 2.61 -8.70 6.94
C LYS A 134 2.26 -9.08 8.37
N TYR A 135 1.04 -9.55 8.54
CA TYR A 135 0.45 -9.68 9.87
C TYR A 135 -0.65 -10.74 9.86
N ASP A 136 -0.43 -11.83 10.59
CA ASP A 136 -1.41 -12.90 10.76
C ASP A 136 -1.65 -13.16 12.25
N GLU A 137 -2.89 -12.98 12.70
CA GLU A 137 -3.36 -13.32 14.05
C GLU A 137 -4.18 -14.61 14.06
N THR A 138 -4.33 -15.26 12.91
CA THR A 138 -5.18 -16.44 12.75
C THR A 138 -4.34 -17.70 12.58
N GLY A 139 -4.56 -18.70 13.43
CA GLY A 139 -3.82 -19.96 13.36
C GLY A 139 -2.51 -19.92 14.16
N ALA A 140 -1.37 -20.07 13.48
CA ALA A 140 -0.06 -19.88 14.10
C ALA A 140 0.32 -18.41 13.92
N GLU A 141 0.07 -17.58 14.95
CA GLU A 141 0.32 -16.14 14.95
C GLU A 141 1.70 -15.82 14.33
N GLN A 142 1.70 -14.99 13.29
CA GLN A 142 2.86 -14.57 12.50
C GLN A 142 2.75 -13.08 12.19
N ARG A 143 2.75 -12.27 13.24
CA ARG A 143 2.72 -10.82 13.16
C ARG A 143 4.14 -10.32 12.97
N GLU A 144 4.33 -9.41 12.01
CA GLU A 144 5.62 -8.73 11.85
C GLU A 144 5.40 -7.22 11.77
N TRP A 145 4.58 -6.75 10.83
CA TRP A 145 4.31 -5.32 10.71
C TRP A 145 2.95 -5.03 10.08
N ILE A 146 2.33 -3.92 10.48
CA ILE A 146 1.09 -3.41 9.91
C ILE A 146 1.07 -1.88 9.92
N LEU A 147 0.77 -1.29 8.76
CA LEU A 147 0.46 0.13 8.62
C LEU A 147 -1.05 0.29 8.46
N PHE A 148 -1.66 1.04 9.36
CA PHE A 148 -3.11 1.21 9.42
C PHE A 148 -3.47 2.57 10.02
N HIS A 149 -4.76 2.90 10.00
CA HIS A 149 -5.29 3.97 10.84
C HIS A 149 -6.26 3.42 11.87
N ASN A 150 -6.28 4.06 13.04
CA ASN A 150 -7.14 3.73 14.17
C ASN A 150 -8.56 4.31 13.99
N ALA A 151 -9.51 3.83 14.80
CA ALA A 151 -10.88 4.35 14.85
C ALA A 151 -10.99 5.85 15.20
N ASN A 152 -9.96 6.44 15.83
CA ASN A 152 -9.84 7.88 16.08
C ASN A 152 -9.13 8.64 14.93
N HIS A 153 -8.93 7.97 13.78
CA HIS A 153 -8.26 8.46 12.59
C HIS A 153 -6.78 8.83 12.73
N THR A 154 -6.11 8.42 13.80
CA THR A 154 -4.64 8.50 13.87
C THR A 154 -4.01 7.39 13.03
N MET A 155 -2.89 7.68 12.37
CA MET A 155 -2.11 6.68 11.64
C MET A 155 -1.17 5.95 12.59
N ARG A 156 -0.93 4.65 12.37
CA ARG A 156 -0.01 3.84 13.16
C ARG A 156 0.77 2.86 12.28
N LEU A 157 2.08 2.82 12.48
CA LEU A 157 2.91 1.67 12.11
C LEU A 157 3.17 0.87 13.38
N PHE A 158 2.82 -0.40 13.34
CA PHE A 158 3.00 -1.36 14.42
C PHE A 158 3.94 -2.46 13.96
N LEU A 159 4.90 -2.81 14.81
CA LEU A 159 5.91 -3.86 14.63
C LEU A 159 5.72 -4.89 15.73
N TYR A 160 5.96 -6.16 15.42
CA TYR A 160 5.82 -7.27 16.36
C TYR A 160 7.02 -8.22 16.27
N ASP A 161 7.50 -8.64 17.44
CA ASP A 161 8.50 -9.70 17.59
C ASP A 161 7.81 -10.94 18.16
N GLU A 162 7.51 -11.92 17.30
CA GLU A 162 6.91 -13.19 17.72
C GLU A 162 7.83 -14.03 18.62
N SER A 163 9.16 -13.82 18.57
CA SER A 163 10.10 -14.60 19.37
C SER A 163 10.10 -14.18 20.84
N ALA A 164 9.87 -12.90 21.11
CA ALA A 164 9.74 -12.30 22.44
C ALA A 164 8.27 -12.11 22.87
N ASN A 165 7.33 -12.16 21.91
CA ASN A 165 5.93 -11.78 22.09
C ASN A 165 5.80 -10.33 22.60
N GLU A 166 6.52 -9.43 21.94
CA GLU A 166 6.58 -7.99 22.25
C GLU A 166 6.19 -7.15 21.02
N ASP A 167 5.63 -5.96 21.27
CA ASP A 167 5.26 -5.01 20.24
C ASP A 167 5.95 -3.66 20.39
N ALA A 168 6.12 -2.96 19.26
CA ALA A 168 6.61 -1.60 19.20
C ALA A 168 5.84 -0.81 18.12
N TYR A 169 5.41 0.40 18.44
CA TYR A 169 4.63 1.19 17.49
C TYR A 169 4.79 2.69 17.70
N GLN A 170 4.49 3.45 16.66
CA GLN A 170 4.23 4.89 16.75
C GLN A 170 2.85 5.21 16.22
N THR A 171 2.24 6.23 16.82
CA THR A 171 0.94 6.76 16.41
C THR A 171 1.11 8.23 16.08
N SER A 172 0.46 8.73 15.02
CA SER A 172 0.48 10.15 14.71
C SER A 172 -0.15 10.98 15.84
N ASP A 173 0.41 12.16 16.12
CA ASP A 173 -0.05 13.05 17.19
C ASP A 173 -1.47 13.59 16.96
N SER A 174 -1.90 13.62 15.70
CA SER A 174 -3.23 14.05 15.29
C SER A 174 -3.89 13.04 14.36
N ALA A 175 -5.20 13.17 14.24
CA ALA A 175 -5.95 12.49 13.18
C ALA A 175 -5.44 12.92 11.80
N ILE A 176 -5.42 11.97 10.87
CA ILE A 176 -5.10 12.23 9.46
C ILE A 176 -6.25 12.97 8.77
N THR A 177 -5.95 13.62 7.64
CA THR A 177 -6.99 14.28 6.85
C THR A 177 -7.88 13.26 6.12
N MET A 178 -9.18 13.32 6.41
CA MET A 178 -10.19 12.42 5.82
C MET A 178 -10.89 13.05 4.61
N GLY A 179 -11.51 12.22 3.77
CA GLY A 179 -12.38 12.64 2.66
C GLY A 179 -11.67 13.31 1.48
N SER A 180 -10.34 13.26 1.45
CA SER A 180 -9.53 13.73 0.34
C SER A 180 -8.36 12.79 0.08
N LEU A 181 -7.87 12.75 -1.17
CA LEU A 181 -6.69 11.96 -1.51
C LEU A 181 -5.47 12.61 -0.87
N ARG A 182 -4.77 11.85 -0.03
CA ARG A 182 -3.56 12.25 0.69
C ARG A 182 -2.45 11.25 0.47
N GLN A 183 -1.22 11.70 0.66
CA GLN A 183 -0.07 10.81 0.74
C GLN A 183 0.23 10.47 2.20
N PHE A 184 0.31 9.17 2.49
CA PHE A 184 0.71 8.66 3.79
C PHE A 184 2.02 7.89 3.65
N VAL A 185 2.98 8.18 4.52
CA VAL A 185 4.28 7.51 4.56
C VAL A 185 4.56 7.06 5.97
N ALA A 186 5.12 5.86 6.12
CA ALA A 186 5.75 5.41 7.35
C ALA A 186 7.19 4.97 7.03
N THR A 187 8.14 5.34 7.87
CA THR A 187 9.53 4.90 7.79
C THR A 187 9.90 4.18 9.06
N TYR A 188 10.71 3.14 8.96
CA TYR A 188 11.36 2.48 10.09
C TYR A 188 12.84 2.31 9.75
N ASP A 189 13.73 2.65 10.69
CA ASP A 189 15.17 2.64 10.45
C ASP A 189 15.86 1.30 10.76
N GLY A 190 15.09 0.27 11.15
CA GLY A 190 15.63 -1.07 11.42
C GLY A 190 16.11 -1.28 12.86
N ARG A 191 16.00 -0.30 13.76
CA ARG A 191 16.48 -0.46 15.14
C ARG A 191 15.58 -1.39 15.96
N GLY A 192 16.15 -2.33 16.70
CA GLY A 192 15.38 -3.29 17.50
C GLY A 192 15.19 -2.93 18.97
N SER A 193 14.80 -3.97 19.73
CA SER A 193 14.64 -3.94 21.18
C SER A 193 13.62 -2.90 21.67
N ALA A 194 13.72 -2.50 22.95
CA ALA A 194 12.85 -1.49 23.57
C ALA A 194 12.87 -0.11 22.89
N ALA A 195 13.79 0.14 21.94
CA ALA A 195 13.89 1.38 21.19
C ALA A 195 13.27 1.28 19.78
N ALA A 196 12.67 0.15 19.38
CA ALA A 196 12.15 -0.04 18.02
C ALA A 196 11.12 1.03 17.62
N ALA A 197 10.26 1.45 18.54
CA ALA A 197 9.30 2.52 18.31
C ALA A 197 9.96 3.87 18.00
N ASP A 198 11.16 4.14 18.51
CA ASP A 198 11.90 5.40 18.24
C ASP A 198 12.46 5.44 16.81
N GLY A 199 12.49 4.30 16.11
CA GLY A 199 12.91 4.20 14.72
C GLY A 199 11.80 4.53 13.73
N ILE A 200 10.57 4.72 14.20
CA ILE A 200 9.41 4.94 13.36
C ILE A 200 9.13 6.44 13.20
N THR A 201 8.94 6.89 11.96
CA THR A 201 8.41 8.21 11.64
C THR A 201 7.23 8.08 10.70
N LEU A 202 6.18 8.87 10.94
CA LEU A 202 4.95 8.90 10.17
C LEU A 202 4.84 10.24 9.46
N TYR A 203 4.31 10.27 8.24
CA TYR A 203 4.11 11.51 7.48
C TYR A 203 2.75 11.53 6.76
N GLU A 204 2.10 12.69 6.77
CA GLU A 204 1.00 13.05 5.88
C GLU A 204 1.45 14.20 4.96
N ASP A 205 1.36 14.00 3.64
CA ASP A 205 1.75 14.98 2.63
C ASP A 205 3.17 15.56 2.83
N GLY A 206 4.07 14.74 3.39
CA GLY A 206 5.47 15.11 3.68
C GLY A 206 5.70 15.84 5.01
N VAL A 207 4.66 16.02 5.83
CA VAL A 207 4.75 16.58 7.19
C VAL A 207 4.63 15.45 8.20
N SER A 208 5.58 15.40 9.14
CA SER A 208 5.57 14.47 10.27
C SER A 208 4.74 14.97 11.44
#